data_AF-U6EDV5-F1
#
_entry.id   AF-U6EDV5-F1
#
_cell.length_a   1.000
_cell.length_b   1.000
_cell.length_c   1.000
_cell.angle_alpha   90.00
_cell.angle_beta   90.00
_cell.angle_gamma   90.00
#
_symmetry.space_group_name_H-M   'P 1'
#
loop_
_entity.id
_entity.type
_entity.pdbx_description
1 polymer ?
#
loop_
_entity_poly.entity_id
_entity_poly.type
_entity_poly.pdbx_seq_one_letter_code
_entity_poly.pdbx_strand_id
1 'polypeptide(L)'
;MCHSSCIVFGALNLKKVDVEGKKVIEVGSNDVNGSIRSIVTSLNPTEYVGIDLMDGPGVDLICRVEELFNCFEKNSFDLVISTEMLEHVQDWKKAISNIKKICKPGGIILITTRSYGFPYHPSPEDFWRFELEDMEQIFSDCEILSLERDREFSGVFIKVKKPLKFIENDLSDFKLYNIITNRREIEVTKKHYRSWHYIKINSREHLKNSLIKILRFFRII
;
A
#
# COMPACT_ATOMS: atom_id res chain seq x y z
N MET A 1 8.09 -0.95 -2.60
CA MET A 1 8.65 -2.10 -3.37
C MET A 1 8.05 -3.39 -2.83
N CYS A 2 7.42 -4.21 -3.66
CA CYS A 2 6.78 -5.46 -3.24
C CYS A 2 7.82 -6.52 -2.88
N HIS A 3 7.78 -7.07 -1.67
CA HIS A 3 8.72 -8.13 -1.24
C HIS A 3 8.09 -9.52 -1.42
N SER A 4 8.89 -10.57 -1.43
CA SER A 4 8.41 -11.97 -1.53
C SER A 4 7.33 -12.28 -0.51
N SER A 5 7.48 -11.77 0.71
CA SER A 5 6.50 -11.89 1.80
C SER A 5 5.12 -11.35 1.43
N CYS A 6 5.02 -10.25 0.67
CA CYS A 6 3.75 -9.69 0.20
C CYS A 6 3.04 -10.63 -0.78
N ILE A 7 3.82 -11.21 -1.72
CA ILE A 7 3.32 -12.16 -2.72
C ILE A 7 2.83 -13.45 -2.02
N VAL A 8 3.62 -13.95 -1.08
CA VAL A 8 3.28 -15.12 -0.26
C VAL A 8 2.02 -14.87 0.56
N PHE A 9 1.89 -13.69 1.18
CA PHE A 9 0.69 -13.32 1.93
C PHE A 9 -0.55 -13.36 1.04
N GLY A 10 -0.49 -12.75 -0.14
CA GLY A 10 -1.59 -12.79 -1.11
C GLY A 10 -1.92 -14.21 -1.56
N ALA A 11 -0.91 -15.03 -1.87
CA ALA A 11 -1.10 -16.43 -2.27
C ALA A 11 -1.77 -17.29 -1.18
N LEU A 12 -1.41 -17.06 0.09
CA LEU A 12 -1.97 -17.78 1.22
C LEU A 12 -3.39 -17.32 1.56
N ASN A 13 -3.69 -16.03 1.38
CA ASN A 13 -4.92 -15.42 1.87
C ASN A 13 -5.98 -15.16 0.79
N LEU A 14 -5.64 -15.10 -0.50
CA LEU A 14 -6.60 -15.03 -1.61
C LEU A 14 -6.96 -16.44 -2.07
N LYS A 15 -8.20 -16.82 -1.83
CA LYS A 15 -8.74 -18.11 -2.27
C LYS A 15 -9.43 -17.95 -3.61
N LYS A 16 -9.64 -19.07 -4.31
CA LYS A 16 -10.37 -19.08 -5.59
C LYS A 16 -11.73 -18.36 -5.50
N VAL A 17 -12.46 -18.52 -4.40
CA VAL A 17 -13.76 -17.84 -4.17
C VAL A 17 -13.66 -16.32 -4.09
N ASP A 18 -12.49 -15.77 -3.74
CA ASP A 18 -12.26 -14.34 -3.66
C ASP A 18 -11.97 -13.72 -5.05
N VAL A 19 -11.63 -14.54 -6.05
CA VAL A 19 -11.06 -14.09 -7.33
C VAL A 19 -11.83 -14.60 -8.55
N GLU A 20 -12.22 -15.87 -8.58
CA GLU A 20 -12.85 -16.49 -9.75
C GLU A 20 -14.15 -15.77 -10.10
N GLY A 21 -14.23 -15.29 -11.35
CA GLY A 21 -15.40 -14.56 -11.83
C GLY A 21 -15.57 -13.17 -11.20
N LYS A 22 -14.54 -12.61 -10.56
CA LYS A 22 -14.59 -11.31 -9.86
C LYS A 22 -13.90 -10.19 -10.64
N LYS A 23 -14.34 -8.95 -10.41
CA LYS A 23 -13.61 -7.76 -10.84
C LYS A 23 -12.56 -7.39 -9.80
N VAL A 24 -11.29 -7.36 -10.21
CA VAL A 24 -10.15 -7.10 -9.35
C VAL A 24 -9.47 -5.79 -9.76
N ILE A 25 -9.07 -5.00 -8.76
CA ILE A 25 -8.16 -3.86 -8.94
C ILE A 25 -6.96 -3.98 -8.01
N GLU A 26 -5.78 -3.69 -8.54
CA GLU A 26 -4.54 -3.52 -7.79
C GLU A 26 -4.15 -2.03 -7.78
N VAL A 27 -4.07 -1.43 -6.59
CA VAL A 27 -3.72 -0.02 -6.38
C VAL A 27 -2.27 0.08 -5.94
N GLY A 28 -1.44 0.73 -6.76
CA GLY A 28 0.02 0.69 -6.63
C GLY A 28 0.62 -0.53 -7.33
N SER A 29 0.22 -0.79 -8.59
CA SER A 29 0.51 -2.03 -9.30
C SER A 29 1.85 -2.05 -10.05
N ASN A 30 2.64 -0.98 -9.98
CA ASN A 30 3.89 -0.91 -10.71
C ASN A 30 4.89 -1.98 -10.22
N ASP A 31 5.21 -2.93 -11.09
CA ASP A 31 6.08 -4.06 -10.82
C ASP A 31 7.56 -3.63 -10.92
N VAL A 32 8.12 -3.29 -9.77
CA VAL A 32 9.54 -2.93 -9.63
C VAL A 32 10.41 -4.16 -9.38
N ASN A 33 9.91 -5.16 -8.64
CA ASN A 33 10.69 -6.28 -8.13
C ASN A 33 9.86 -7.53 -7.79
N GLY A 34 8.67 -7.65 -8.36
CA GLY A 34 7.70 -8.70 -8.12
C GLY A 34 6.28 -8.15 -8.03
N SER A 35 5.31 -8.90 -8.55
CA SER A 35 3.90 -8.55 -8.52
C SER A 35 3.03 -9.74 -8.12
N ILE A 36 1.95 -9.46 -7.40
CA ILE A 36 0.90 -10.44 -7.06
C ILE A 36 0.04 -10.80 -8.28
N ARG A 37 0.09 -9.98 -9.35
CA ARG A 37 -0.78 -10.06 -10.53
C ARG A 37 -0.85 -11.45 -11.13
N SER A 38 0.28 -12.13 -11.30
CA SER A 38 0.33 -13.48 -11.90
C SER A 38 -0.43 -14.53 -11.08
N ILE A 39 -0.35 -14.45 -9.74
CA ILE A 39 -1.06 -15.36 -8.85
C ILE A 39 -2.57 -15.11 -8.96
N VAL A 40 -2.98 -13.84 -8.93
CA VAL A 40 -4.40 -13.49 -8.97
C VAL A 40 -5.02 -13.81 -10.32
N THR A 41 -4.35 -13.49 -11.43
CA THR A 41 -4.89 -13.78 -12.78
C THR A 41 -4.98 -15.28 -13.05
N SER A 42 -4.11 -16.10 -12.46
CA SER A 42 -4.21 -17.57 -12.54
C SER A 42 -5.47 -18.15 -11.89
N LEU A 43 -6.17 -17.37 -11.05
CA LEU A 43 -7.42 -17.75 -10.40
C LEU A 43 -8.67 -17.31 -11.20
N ASN A 44 -8.49 -16.88 -12.46
CA ASN A 44 -9.55 -16.58 -13.43
C ASN A 44 -10.55 -15.48 -12.99
N PRO A 45 -10.09 -14.25 -12.66
CA PRO A 45 -10.98 -13.12 -12.51
C PRO A 45 -11.66 -12.76 -13.85
N THR A 46 -12.83 -12.11 -13.80
CA THR A 46 -13.43 -11.54 -15.03
C THR A 46 -12.61 -10.36 -15.55
N GLU A 47 -11.93 -9.66 -14.65
CA GLU A 47 -11.19 -8.43 -14.94
C GLU A 47 -10.11 -8.24 -13.88
N TYR A 48 -8.92 -7.81 -14.31
CA TYR A 48 -7.83 -7.37 -13.44
C TYR A 48 -7.27 -6.07 -13.99
N VAL A 49 -7.39 -5.00 -13.23
CA VAL A 49 -6.84 -3.67 -13.58
C VAL A 49 -5.80 -3.27 -12.54
N GLY A 50 -4.58 -3.04 -13.00
CA GLY A 50 -3.52 -2.41 -12.21
C GLY A 50 -3.51 -0.90 -12.42
N ILE A 51 -3.46 -0.14 -11.32
CA ILE A 51 -3.28 1.30 -11.38
C ILE A 51 -2.07 1.75 -10.58
N ASP A 52 -1.46 2.85 -11.01
CA ASP A 52 -0.37 3.49 -10.29
C ASP A 52 -0.32 5.01 -10.56
N LEU A 53 0.44 5.74 -9.75
CA LEU A 53 0.74 7.15 -9.96
C LEU A 53 1.57 7.39 -11.23
N MET A 54 2.41 6.42 -11.61
CA MET A 54 3.31 6.50 -12.75
C MET A 54 3.13 5.31 -13.68
N ASP A 55 3.40 5.51 -14.97
CA ASP A 55 3.47 4.41 -15.93
C ASP A 55 4.61 3.44 -15.58
N GLY A 56 4.43 2.16 -15.92
CA GLY A 56 5.40 1.12 -15.62
C GLY A 56 4.87 -0.31 -15.82
N PRO A 57 5.74 -1.32 -15.66
CA PRO A 57 5.32 -2.72 -15.72
C PRO A 57 4.16 -3.01 -14.77
N GLY A 58 3.13 -3.73 -15.23
CA GLY A 58 1.97 -4.07 -14.39
C GLY A 58 0.92 -2.96 -14.24
N VAL A 59 1.15 -1.75 -14.78
CA VAL A 59 0.20 -0.63 -14.77
C VAL A 59 -0.65 -0.65 -16.04
N ASP A 60 -1.97 -0.72 -15.89
CA ASP A 60 -2.92 -0.64 -17.01
C ASP A 60 -3.53 0.77 -17.16
N LEU A 61 -3.62 1.53 -16.05
CA LEU A 61 -4.11 2.90 -16.03
C LEU A 61 -3.32 3.76 -15.03
N ILE A 62 -2.85 4.92 -15.49
CA ILE A 62 -2.26 5.93 -14.61
C ILE A 62 -3.40 6.61 -13.84
N CYS A 63 -3.50 6.34 -12.54
CA CYS A 63 -4.52 6.91 -11.68
C CYS A 63 -3.99 7.01 -10.24
N ARG A 64 -4.10 8.21 -9.66
CA ARG A 64 -3.71 8.44 -8.26
C ARG A 64 -4.74 7.85 -7.31
N VAL A 65 -4.29 7.18 -6.24
CA VAL A 65 -5.21 6.60 -5.24
C VAL A 65 -6.14 7.65 -4.62
N GLU A 66 -5.65 8.87 -4.42
CA GLU A 66 -6.42 10.00 -3.88
C GLU A 66 -7.50 10.52 -4.85
N GLU A 67 -7.43 10.13 -6.12
CA GLU A 67 -8.28 10.56 -7.24
C GLU A 67 -9.04 9.39 -7.88
N LEU A 68 -9.13 8.25 -7.20
CA LEU A 68 -9.78 7.02 -7.70
C LEU A 68 -11.16 7.26 -8.33
N PHE A 69 -11.95 8.21 -7.82
CA PHE A 69 -13.29 8.51 -8.35
C PHE A 69 -13.30 9.25 -9.69
N ASN A 70 -12.16 9.73 -10.17
CA ASN A 70 -12.02 10.22 -11.53
C ASN A 70 -11.94 9.06 -12.53
N CYS A 71 -11.53 7.88 -12.07
CA CYS A 71 -11.27 6.69 -12.88
C CYS A 71 -12.36 5.62 -12.71
N PHE A 72 -12.94 5.50 -11.51
CA PHE A 72 -13.82 4.40 -11.14
C PHE A 72 -15.01 4.85 -10.27
N GLU A 73 -16.13 4.15 -10.42
CA GLU A 73 -17.30 4.35 -9.57
C GLU A 73 -17.15 3.70 -8.20
N LYS A 74 -17.97 4.13 -7.24
CA LYS A 74 -18.09 3.45 -5.94
C LYS A 74 -18.65 2.04 -6.13
N ASN A 75 -18.23 1.10 -5.27
CA ASN A 75 -18.70 -0.28 -5.28
C ASN A 75 -18.56 -0.97 -6.65
N SER A 76 -17.44 -0.74 -7.34
CA SER A 76 -17.15 -1.26 -8.69
C SER A 76 -16.36 -2.57 -8.67
N PHE A 77 -15.56 -2.81 -7.63
CA PHE A 77 -14.66 -3.97 -7.54
C PHE A 77 -15.05 -4.94 -6.44
N ASP A 78 -14.94 -6.23 -6.72
CA ASP A 78 -15.20 -7.31 -5.77
C ASP A 78 -13.99 -7.58 -4.88
N LEU A 79 -12.78 -7.33 -5.42
CA LEU A 79 -11.50 -7.47 -4.72
C LEU A 79 -10.62 -6.24 -5.02
N VAL A 80 -10.14 -5.60 -3.96
CA VAL A 80 -9.17 -4.50 -4.03
C VAL A 80 -7.88 -4.93 -3.36
N ILE A 81 -6.76 -4.85 -4.07
CA ILE A 81 -5.43 -5.22 -3.59
C ILE A 81 -4.57 -3.96 -3.56
N SER A 82 -3.72 -3.82 -2.54
CA SER A 82 -2.64 -2.83 -2.55
C SER A 82 -1.41 -3.41 -1.85
N THR A 83 -0.28 -3.44 -2.54
CA THR A 83 0.96 -3.98 -1.96
C THR A 83 2.03 -2.90 -1.86
N GLU A 84 2.50 -2.60 -0.64
CA GLU A 84 3.66 -1.74 -0.39
C GLU A 84 3.56 -0.35 -1.04
N MET A 85 2.37 0.27 -0.89
CA MET A 85 2.03 1.57 -1.48
C MET A 85 1.59 2.60 -0.42
N LEU A 86 0.81 2.19 0.59
CA LEU A 86 0.21 3.12 1.55
C LEU A 86 1.23 3.95 2.33
N GLU A 87 2.39 3.39 2.66
CA GLU A 87 3.48 4.09 3.35
C GLU A 87 4.01 5.30 2.57
N HIS A 88 3.83 5.30 1.25
CA HIS A 88 4.25 6.33 0.32
C HIS A 88 3.18 7.40 0.06
N VAL A 89 1.94 7.19 0.53
CA VAL A 89 0.85 8.15 0.29
C VAL A 89 0.79 9.19 1.40
N GLN A 90 0.95 10.46 1.05
CA GLN A 90 0.92 11.55 2.03
C GLN A 90 -0.42 11.59 2.79
N ASP A 91 -1.54 11.50 2.09
CA ASP A 91 -2.90 11.40 2.66
C ASP A 91 -3.40 9.95 2.64
N TRP A 92 -2.78 9.11 3.48
CA TRP A 92 -3.14 7.70 3.60
C TRP A 92 -4.60 7.49 4.02
N LYS A 93 -5.19 8.43 4.78
CA LYS A 93 -6.60 8.37 5.21
C LYS A 93 -7.53 8.44 4.01
N LYS A 94 -7.30 9.41 3.12
CA LYS A 94 -8.04 9.51 1.86
C LYS A 94 -7.81 8.30 0.96
N ALA A 95 -6.58 7.77 0.90
CA ALA A 95 -6.28 6.57 0.13
C ALA A 95 -7.09 5.35 0.60
N ILE A 96 -7.05 5.05 1.90
CA ILE A 96 -7.83 3.96 2.50
C ILE A 96 -9.33 4.17 2.29
N SER A 97 -9.82 5.41 2.47
CA SER A 97 -11.22 5.76 2.27
C SER A 97 -11.68 5.51 0.83
N ASN A 98 -10.86 5.89 -0.16
CA ASN A 98 -11.15 5.62 -1.56
C ASN A 98 -11.13 4.12 -1.87
N ILE A 99 -10.12 3.37 -1.37
CA ILE A 99 -10.03 1.91 -1.47
C ILE A 99 -11.29 1.24 -0.92
N LYS A 100 -11.73 1.60 0.30
CA LYS A 100 -12.95 1.08 0.92
C LYS A 100 -14.19 1.41 0.10
N LYS A 101 -14.25 2.59 -0.53
CA LYS A 101 -15.42 3.05 -1.29
C LYS A 101 -15.54 2.45 -2.69
N ILE A 102 -14.44 2.14 -3.37
CA ILE A 102 -14.49 1.42 -4.67
C ILE A 102 -14.76 -0.08 -4.48
N CYS A 103 -14.40 -0.65 -3.32
CA CYS A 103 -14.76 -2.01 -2.95
C CYS A 103 -16.28 -2.16 -2.77
N LYS A 104 -16.88 -3.18 -3.36
CA LYS A 104 -18.31 -3.54 -3.18
C LYS A 104 -18.62 -3.93 -1.74
N PRO A 105 -19.83 -3.68 -1.23
CA PRO A 105 -20.29 -4.31 0.01
C PRO A 105 -20.20 -5.84 -0.12
N GLY A 106 -19.61 -6.49 0.86
CA GLY A 106 -19.28 -7.93 0.83
C GLY A 106 -17.99 -8.28 0.09
N GLY A 107 -17.33 -7.30 -0.55
CA GLY A 107 -16.05 -7.47 -1.24
C GLY A 107 -14.86 -7.57 -0.30
N ILE A 108 -13.71 -7.97 -0.86
CA ILE A 108 -12.46 -8.18 -0.14
C ILE A 108 -11.49 -7.02 -0.39
N ILE A 109 -10.74 -6.67 0.65
CA ILE A 109 -9.62 -5.73 0.57
C ILE A 109 -8.39 -6.45 1.15
N LEU A 110 -7.30 -6.49 0.38
CA LEU A 110 -6.02 -7.03 0.82
C LEU A 110 -4.94 -5.95 0.73
N ILE A 111 -4.25 -5.70 1.84
CA ILE A 111 -3.24 -4.65 1.92
C ILE A 111 -1.98 -5.18 2.59
N THR A 112 -0.83 -4.82 2.02
CA THR A 112 0.48 -4.93 2.68
C THR A 112 1.14 -3.56 2.76
N THR A 113 1.82 -3.27 3.87
CA THR A 113 2.55 -2.00 4.08
C THR A 113 3.66 -2.17 5.11
N ARG A 114 4.44 -1.12 5.34
CA ARG A 114 5.62 -1.12 6.22
C ARG A 114 5.32 -0.71 7.64
N SER A 115 6.06 -1.33 8.57
CA SER A 115 5.97 -1.10 10.02
C SER A 115 7.23 -0.48 10.57
N TYR A 116 7.18 -0.04 11.83
CA TYR A 116 8.31 0.56 12.50
C TYR A 116 9.52 -0.39 12.46
N GLY A 117 10.70 0.18 12.17
CA GLY A 117 11.92 -0.58 11.91
C GLY A 117 12.24 -0.73 10.42
N PHE A 118 11.27 -0.59 9.52
CA PHE A 118 11.59 -0.59 8.08
C PHE A 118 12.28 0.72 7.69
N PRO A 119 13.44 0.67 7.03
CA PRO A 119 14.23 1.86 6.72
C PRO A 119 13.49 2.84 5.81
N TYR A 120 13.93 4.09 5.84
CA TYR A 120 13.47 5.11 4.89
C TYR A 120 13.84 4.69 3.46
N HIS A 121 12.85 4.68 2.56
CA HIS A 121 12.98 4.18 1.18
C HIS A 121 12.05 4.94 0.22
N PRO A 122 12.34 6.21 -0.09
CA PRO A 122 11.46 7.05 -0.91
C PRO A 122 11.27 6.51 -2.33
N SER A 123 10.02 6.44 -2.80
CA SER A 123 9.67 6.08 -4.18
C SER A 123 8.31 6.65 -4.62
N PRO A 124 8.17 7.95 -4.91
CA PRO A 124 9.19 9.01 -4.80
C PRO A 124 9.34 9.57 -3.37
N GLU A 125 8.35 9.35 -2.50
CA GLU A 125 8.34 9.81 -1.10
C GLU A 125 8.06 8.63 -0.16
N ASP A 126 8.31 8.78 1.14
CA ASP A 126 8.08 7.74 2.14
C ASP A 126 7.72 8.37 3.49
N PHE A 127 6.54 8.06 4.01
CA PHE A 127 5.91 8.81 5.10
C PHE A 127 5.60 7.97 6.32
N TRP A 128 4.93 6.84 6.16
CA TRP A 128 4.18 6.22 7.26
C TRP A 128 4.70 4.84 7.64
N ARG A 129 4.55 4.47 8.91
CA ARG A 129 4.72 3.09 9.38
C ARG A 129 3.47 2.68 10.15
N PHE A 130 2.90 1.55 9.75
CA PHE A 130 1.68 0.99 10.33
C PHE A 130 2.03 -0.19 11.23
N GLU A 131 1.46 -0.25 12.42
CA GLU A 131 1.51 -1.42 13.30
C GLU A 131 0.22 -2.25 13.22
N LEU A 132 0.22 -3.43 13.85
CA LEU A 132 -0.97 -4.31 13.90
C LEU A 132 -2.17 -3.58 14.51
N GLU A 133 -1.93 -2.88 15.62
CA GLU A 133 -2.95 -2.15 16.37
C GLU A 133 -3.51 -0.98 15.55
N ASP A 134 -2.67 -0.37 14.71
CA ASP A 134 -3.10 0.69 13.80
C ASP A 134 -4.07 0.14 12.75
N MET A 135 -3.68 -0.98 12.12
CA MET A 135 -4.49 -1.62 11.07
C MET A 135 -5.79 -2.19 11.64
N GLU A 136 -5.77 -2.74 12.86
CA GLU A 136 -6.97 -3.20 13.57
C GLU A 136 -7.96 -2.05 13.79
N GLN A 137 -7.49 -0.89 14.29
CA GLN A 137 -8.37 0.25 14.53
C GLN A 137 -8.86 0.89 13.21
N ILE A 138 -7.98 1.06 12.23
CA ILE A 138 -8.30 1.64 10.91
C ILE A 138 -9.36 0.82 10.19
N PHE A 139 -9.32 -0.50 10.30
CA PHE A 139 -10.24 -1.43 9.64
C PHE A 139 -11.30 -2.03 10.58
N SER A 140 -11.54 -1.42 11.74
CA SER A 140 -12.60 -1.86 12.67
C SER A 140 -14.02 -1.68 12.13
N ASP A 141 -14.19 -0.95 11.01
CA ASP A 141 -15.42 -0.87 10.22
C ASP A 141 -15.57 -2.00 9.17
N CYS A 142 -14.59 -2.92 9.13
CA CYS A 142 -14.60 -4.12 8.29
C CYS A 142 -14.51 -5.39 9.14
N GLU A 143 -14.85 -6.54 8.53
CA GLU A 143 -14.57 -7.85 9.12
C GLU A 143 -13.11 -8.22 8.82
N ILE A 144 -12.27 -8.28 9.85
CA ILE A 144 -10.86 -8.66 9.72
C ILE A 144 -10.78 -10.18 9.56
N LEU A 145 -10.29 -10.64 8.40
CA LEU A 145 -10.15 -12.06 8.07
C LEU A 145 -8.73 -12.58 8.33
N SER A 146 -7.73 -11.72 8.19
CA SER A 146 -6.32 -12.00 8.46
C SER A 146 -5.62 -10.70 8.80
N LEU A 147 -4.79 -10.70 9.83
CA LEU A 147 -3.96 -9.58 10.25
C LEU A 147 -2.67 -10.13 10.86
N GLU A 148 -1.55 -9.92 10.19
CA GLU A 148 -0.27 -10.49 10.60
C GLU A 148 0.91 -9.56 10.31
N ARG A 149 2.02 -9.79 11.02
CA ARG A 149 3.29 -9.12 10.73
C ARG A 149 3.96 -9.81 9.56
N ASP A 150 4.64 -9.03 8.74
CA ASP A 150 5.62 -9.56 7.81
C ASP A 150 6.70 -10.32 8.61
N ARG A 151 6.97 -11.56 8.20
CA ARG A 151 7.95 -12.44 8.86
C ARG A 151 9.38 -12.20 8.39
N GLU A 152 9.54 -11.57 7.24
CA GLU A 152 10.85 -11.31 6.61
C GLU A 152 11.34 -9.89 6.91
N PHE A 153 10.43 -8.92 6.97
CA PHE A 153 10.74 -7.51 7.17
C PHE A 153 9.79 -6.84 8.17
N SER A 154 10.10 -5.61 8.57
CA SER A 154 9.15 -4.79 9.34
C SER A 154 7.98 -4.37 8.46
N GLY A 155 6.87 -5.10 8.54
CA GLY A 155 5.63 -4.82 7.79
C GLY A 155 4.41 -5.40 8.48
N VAL A 156 3.23 -4.94 8.05
CA VAL A 156 1.93 -5.42 8.51
C VAL A 156 1.02 -5.68 7.32
N PHE A 157 0.41 -6.85 7.34
CA PHE A 157 -0.42 -7.37 6.26
C PHE A 157 -1.83 -7.62 6.77
N ILE A 158 -2.83 -7.23 5.98
CA ILE A 158 -4.23 -7.40 6.35
C ILE A 158 -5.06 -7.90 5.16
N LYS A 159 -6.01 -8.78 5.44
CA LYS A 159 -7.15 -9.10 4.57
C LYS A 159 -8.43 -8.81 5.35
N VAL A 160 -9.30 -8.00 4.79
CA VAL A 160 -10.61 -7.68 5.38
C VAL A 160 -11.72 -7.89 4.37
N LYS A 161 -12.94 -8.05 4.90
CA LYS A 161 -14.17 -8.04 4.12
C LYS A 161 -15.00 -6.82 4.48
N LYS A 162 -15.40 -6.06 3.47
CA LYS A 162 -16.29 -4.91 3.65
C LYS A 162 -17.69 -5.42 4.02
N PRO A 163 -18.33 -4.97 5.11
CA PRO A 163 -19.67 -5.42 5.49
C PRO A 163 -20.73 -4.95 4.48
N LEU A 164 -21.87 -5.65 4.44
CA LEU A 164 -22.99 -5.28 3.57
C LEU A 164 -23.58 -3.90 3.93
N LYS A 165 -23.62 -3.58 5.23
CA LYS A 165 -24.02 -2.28 5.77
C LYS A 165 -22.79 -1.54 6.25
N PHE A 166 -22.02 -1.01 5.30
CA PHE A 166 -20.78 -0.31 5.59
C PHE A 166 -21.02 1.11 6.10
N ILE A 167 -20.47 1.41 7.27
CA ILE A 167 -20.37 2.76 7.84
C ILE A 167 -18.89 2.98 8.10
N GLU A 168 -18.32 3.95 7.41
CA GLU A 168 -16.89 4.23 7.49
C GLU A 168 -16.54 4.91 8.81
N ASN A 169 -15.45 4.48 9.43
CA ASN A 169 -14.90 5.15 10.61
C ASN A 169 -14.35 6.53 10.27
N ASP A 170 -14.55 7.50 11.16
CA ASP A 170 -13.83 8.77 11.09
C ASP A 170 -12.40 8.57 11.61
N LEU A 171 -11.42 8.84 10.74
CA LEU A 171 -9.99 8.76 11.04
C LEU A 171 -9.34 10.14 11.10
N SER A 172 -10.12 11.22 11.12
CA SER A 172 -9.64 12.61 11.12
C SER A 172 -8.56 12.86 12.16
N ASP A 173 -8.79 12.44 13.42
CA ASP A 173 -7.86 12.60 14.54
C ASP A 173 -6.82 11.46 14.68
N PHE A 174 -6.87 10.44 13.82
CA PHE A 174 -5.97 9.30 13.91
C PHE A 174 -4.53 9.73 13.64
N LYS A 175 -3.62 9.38 14.56
CA LYS A 175 -2.18 9.63 14.45
C LYS A 175 -1.44 8.38 14.07
N LEU A 176 -0.63 8.44 13.03
CA LEU A 176 0.17 7.31 12.56
C LEU A 176 1.66 7.62 12.68
N TYR A 177 2.51 6.62 12.92
CA TYR A 177 3.94 6.85 12.97
C TYR A 177 4.44 7.37 11.63
N ASN A 178 5.18 8.47 11.68
CA ASN A 178 5.68 9.16 10.52
C ASN A 178 7.21 9.17 10.53
N ILE A 179 7.82 8.57 9.50
CA ILE A 179 9.27 8.37 9.45
C ILE A 179 10.06 9.67 9.27
N ILE A 180 9.48 10.67 8.60
CA ILE A 180 10.15 11.96 8.34
C ILE A 180 10.17 12.87 9.58
N THR A 181 9.26 12.68 10.53
CA THR A 181 9.22 13.42 11.80
C THR A 181 9.71 12.60 12.99
N ASN A 182 9.80 11.27 12.83
CA ASN A 182 10.10 10.31 13.89
C ASN A 182 9.10 10.37 15.06
N ARG A 183 7.83 10.70 14.77
CA ARG A 183 6.73 10.87 15.73
C ARG A 183 5.42 10.38 15.12
N ARG A 184 4.38 10.22 15.96
CA ARG A 184 3.03 9.96 15.45
C ARG A 184 2.35 11.28 15.08
N GLU A 185 1.97 11.41 13.83
CA GLU A 185 1.41 12.65 13.25
C GLU A 185 0.01 12.39 12.67
N ILE A 186 -0.85 13.42 12.70
CA ILE A 186 -2.19 13.38 12.08
C ILE A 186 -2.07 13.51 10.56
N GLU A 187 -1.18 14.38 10.11
CA GLU A 187 -0.97 14.77 8.73
C GLU A 187 0.48 15.19 8.48
N VAL A 188 0.89 15.22 7.22
CA VAL A 188 2.21 15.73 6.81
C VAL A 188 2.05 17.10 6.15
N THR A 189 2.74 18.10 6.70
CA THR A 189 2.76 19.46 6.14
C THR A 189 4.15 19.85 5.63
N LYS A 190 4.23 20.91 4.82
CA LYS A 190 5.50 21.47 4.30
C LYS A 190 6.52 21.80 5.41
N LYS A 191 6.07 22.03 6.65
CA LYS A 191 6.97 22.32 7.78
C LYS A 191 7.81 21.11 8.17
N HIS A 192 7.30 19.88 8.00
CA HIS A 192 7.99 18.65 8.39
C HIS A 192 9.25 18.39 7.56
N TYR A 193 9.24 18.78 6.28
CA TYR A 193 10.39 18.73 5.37
C TYR A 193 11.54 19.67 5.75
N ARG A 194 11.34 20.58 6.72
CA ARG A 194 12.40 21.45 7.25
C ARG A 194 13.00 20.94 8.56
N SER A 195 12.53 19.80 9.06
CA SER A 195 13.03 19.24 10.31
C SER A 195 14.46 18.72 10.16
N TRP A 196 15.26 18.88 11.23
CA TRP A 196 16.61 18.32 11.30
C TRP A 196 16.64 16.81 11.05
N HIS A 197 15.61 16.09 11.52
CA HIS A 197 15.47 14.65 11.28
C HIS A 197 15.32 14.34 9.80
N TYR A 198 14.39 15.00 9.11
CA TYR A 198 14.20 14.82 7.66
C TYR A 198 15.48 15.11 6.88
N ILE A 199 16.14 16.24 7.14
CA ILE A 199 17.40 16.61 6.47
C ILE A 199 18.44 15.49 6.67
N LYS A 200 18.59 15.00 7.90
CA LYS A 200 19.55 13.94 8.23
C LYS A 200 19.24 12.61 7.54
N ILE A 201 18.00 12.15 7.54
CA ILE A 201 17.63 10.87 6.89
C ILE A 201 17.76 10.98 5.36
N ASN A 202 17.37 12.12 4.78
CA ASN A 202 17.43 12.33 3.34
C ASN A 202 18.88 12.45 2.84
N SER A 203 19.75 13.16 3.57
CA SER A 203 21.18 13.22 3.24
C SER A 203 21.85 11.84 3.29
N ARG A 204 21.50 11.00 4.27
CA ARG A 204 22.00 9.60 4.34
C ARG A 204 21.57 8.78 3.14
N GLU A 205 20.32 8.91 2.71
CA GLU A 205 19.79 8.18 1.56
C GLU A 205 20.43 8.65 0.24
N HIS A 206 20.64 9.97 0.07
CA HIS A 206 21.38 10.49 -1.08
C HIS A 206 22.82 9.97 -1.15
N LEU A 207 23.54 9.91 -0.02
CA LEU A 207 24.90 9.36 0.05
C LEU A 207 24.91 7.87 -0.31
N LYS A 208 23.98 7.08 0.24
CA LYS A 208 23.82 5.66 -0.09
C LYS A 208 23.55 5.44 -1.58
N ASN A 209 22.64 6.20 -2.18
CA ASN A 209 22.33 6.09 -3.60
C ASN A 209 23.51 6.51 -4.50
N SER A 210 24.29 7.50 -4.07
CA SER A 210 25.52 7.92 -4.77
C SER A 210 26.57 6.81 -4.75
N LEU A 211 26.77 6.16 -3.59
CA LEU A 211 27.67 5.01 -3.46
C LEU A 211 27.23 3.81 -4.31
N ILE A 212 25.93 3.47 -4.33
CA ILE A 212 25.39 2.39 -5.15
C ILE A 212 25.63 2.66 -6.65
N LYS A 213 25.44 3.91 -7.11
CA LYS A 213 25.72 4.29 -8.50
C LYS A 213 27.21 4.12 -8.85
N ILE A 214 28.11 4.54 -7.96
CA ILE A 214 29.56 4.38 -8.13
C ILE A 214 29.92 2.88 -8.20
N LEU A 215 29.44 2.06 -7.26
CA LEU A 215 29.71 0.62 -7.25
C LEU A 215 29.17 -0.11 -8.49
N ARG A 216 28.01 0.31 -9.01
CA ARG A 216 27.48 -0.20 -10.28
C ARG A 216 28.35 0.19 -11.47
N PHE A 217 28.90 1.40 -11.50
CA PHE A 217 29.82 1.85 -12.53
C PHE A 217 31.11 1.00 -12.56
N PHE A 218 31.66 0.67 -11.38
CA PHE A 218 32.85 -0.17 -11.27
C PHE A 218 32.62 -1.68 -11.49
N ARG A 219 31.36 -2.15 -11.46
CA ARG A 219 31.01 -3.55 -11.78
C ARG A 219 30.80 -3.81 -13.28
N ILE A 220 30.86 -2.76 -14.11
CA ILE A 220 30.67 -2.81 -15.56
C ILE A 220 32.03 -2.67 -16.30
N ILE A 221 33.14 -2.54 -15.56
CA ILE A 221 34.52 -2.56 -16.06
C ILE A 221 35.16 -3.89 -15.64
#